data_AF-A0AAU6E5N1-F1
#
_entry.id   AF-A0AAU6E5N1-F1
#
_cell.length_a   1.000
_cell.length_b   1.000
_cell.length_c   1.000
_cell.angle_alpha   90.00
_cell.angle_beta   90.00
_cell.angle_gamma   90.00
#
_symmetry.space_group_name_H-M   'P 1'
#
loop_
_entity.id
_entity.type
_entity.pdbx_description
1 polymer ?
#
loop_
_entity_poly.entity_id
_entity_poly.type
_entity_poly.pdbx_seq_one_letter_code
_entity_poly.pdbx_strand_id
1 'polypeptide(L)'
;MPCFSCGARQTDPIRGSSPWTRGVRHETQVLICPDCRRTHEADLDTCSSCGSVALICRLGEVECRSCGSVRLARGDGRLVASHAPGLADEVEAALARVLRRVP
;
A
#
# COMPACT_ATOMS: atom_id res chain seq x y z
N MET A 1 -9.22 0.21 9.72
CA MET A 1 -8.01 -0.44 10.25
C MET A 1 -7.83 0.03 11.70
N PRO A 2 -7.87 -0.86 12.70
CA PRO A 2 -7.60 -0.50 14.09
C PRO A 2 -6.10 -0.25 14.34
N CYS A 3 -5.76 0.29 15.51
CA CYS A 3 -4.40 0.35 16.02
C CYS A 3 -3.79 -1.05 16.01
N PHE A 4 -2.60 -1.23 15.45
CA PHE A 4 -1.98 -2.56 15.39
C PHE A 4 -1.56 -3.09 16.76
N SER A 5 -1.34 -2.20 17.74
CA SER A 5 -0.88 -2.56 19.08
C SER A 5 -2.06 -2.84 20.02
N CYS A 6 -2.98 -1.87 20.19
CA CYS A 6 -4.07 -1.98 21.17
C CYS A 6 -5.46 -2.26 20.57
N GLY A 7 -5.60 -2.31 19.24
CA GLY A 7 -6.89 -2.57 18.58
C GLY A 7 -7.88 -1.39 18.58
N ALA A 8 -7.54 -0.24 19.18
CA ALA A 8 -8.40 0.95 19.17
C ALA A 8 -8.77 1.36 17.74
N ARG A 9 -9.98 1.88 17.53
CA ARG A 9 -10.44 2.32 16.20
C ARG A 9 -10.28 3.82 16.06
N GLN A 10 -9.79 4.26 14.90
CA GLN A 10 -9.77 5.67 14.54
C GLN A 10 -11.21 6.19 14.46
N THR A 11 -11.49 7.24 15.22
CA THR A 11 -12.70 8.06 15.07
C THR A 11 -12.43 9.20 14.10
N ASP A 12 -13.47 9.65 13.41
CA ASP A 12 -13.36 10.73 12.44
C ASP A 12 -12.97 12.04 13.16
N PRO A 13 -11.84 12.68 12.82
CA PRO A 13 -11.48 13.94 13.44
C PRO A 13 -12.48 15.03 13.05
N ILE A 14 -13.06 15.71 14.04
CA ILE A 14 -14.05 16.76 13.83
C ILE A 14 -13.46 17.91 12.98
N ARG A 15 -12.16 18.21 13.14
CA ARG A 15 -11.36 19.12 12.29
C ARG A 15 -9.88 18.78 12.34
N GLY A 16 -9.15 19.08 11.26
CA GLY A 16 -7.69 19.05 11.21
C GLY A 16 -7.07 17.70 10.85
N SER A 17 -5.73 17.63 10.94
CA SER A 17 -4.98 16.39 10.70
C SER A 17 -5.28 15.37 11.79
N SER A 18 -5.48 14.11 11.40
CA SER A 18 -5.65 13.03 12.38
C SER A 18 -4.40 12.90 13.27
N PRO A 19 -4.57 12.72 14.59
CA PRO A 19 -3.46 12.49 15.49
C PRO A 19 -2.90 11.05 15.39
N TRP A 20 -3.48 10.21 14.53
CA TRP A 20 -3.04 8.84 14.31
C TRP A 20 -1.88 8.78 13.32
N THR A 21 -0.88 7.95 13.60
CA THR A 21 0.25 7.74 12.69
C THR A 21 -0.05 6.58 11.76
N ARG A 22 0.15 6.80 10.46
CA ARG A 22 0.24 5.74 9.45
C ARG A 22 1.71 5.52 9.11
N GLY A 23 2.11 4.27 9.04
CA GLY A 23 3.44 3.86 8.63
C GLY A 23 3.43 2.43 8.11
N VAL A 24 4.61 1.91 7.82
CA VAL A 24 4.80 0.52 7.38
C VAL A 24 5.61 -0.21 8.45
N ARG A 25 5.23 -1.43 8.80
CA ARG A 25 6.00 -2.31 9.69
C ARG A 25 6.07 -3.68 9.06
N HIS A 26 7.28 -4.19 8.87
CA HIS A 26 7.50 -5.47 8.17
C HIS A 26 6.71 -5.50 6.85
N GLU A 27 6.88 -4.46 6.03
CA GLU A 27 6.27 -4.38 4.70
C GLU A 27 4.73 -4.28 4.69
N THR A 28 4.09 -4.19 5.87
CA THR A 28 2.64 -4.12 6.01
C THR A 28 2.21 -2.72 6.43
N GLN A 29 1.17 -2.19 5.80
CA GLN A 29 0.56 -0.93 6.22
C GLN A 29 -0.05 -1.07 7.62
N VAL A 30 0.40 -0.24 8.56
CA VAL A 30 -0.14 -0.19 9.92
C VAL A 30 -0.68 1.20 10.27
N LEU A 31 -1.58 1.22 11.25
CA LEU A 31 -2.10 2.42 11.88
C LEU A 31 -1.77 2.35 13.38
N ILE A 32 -1.28 3.45 13.96
CA ILE A 32 -0.92 3.55 15.39
C ILE A 32 -1.73 4.67 16.04
N CYS A 33 -2.39 4.36 17.16
CA CYS A 33 -3.12 5.36 17.94
C CYS A 33 -2.16 6.32 18.66
N PRO A 34 -2.63 7.51 19.07
CA PRO A 34 -1.79 8.49 19.77
C PRO A 34 -1.11 7.94 21.03
N ASP A 35 -1.79 7.07 21.78
CA ASP A 35 -1.29 6.50 23.02
C ASP A 35 -0.16 5.50 22.78
N CYS A 36 -0.31 4.64 21.75
CA CYS A 36 0.68 3.63 21.38
C CYS A 36 1.87 4.19 20.58
N ARG A 37 1.75 5.41 20.01
CA ARG A 37 2.76 5.95 19.09
C ARG A 37 4.16 5.98 19.68
N ARG A 38 4.33 6.55 20.88
CA ARG A 38 5.67 6.77 21.46
C ARG A 38 6.46 5.47 21.64
N THR A 39 5.77 4.37 21.92
CA THR A 39 6.39 3.06 22.14
C THR A 39 6.76 2.37 20.83
N HIS A 40 5.96 2.59 19.77
CA HIS A 40 6.03 1.79 18.54
C HIS A 40 6.53 2.55 17.31
N GLU A 41 6.83 3.84 17.43
CA GLU A 41 7.34 4.63 16.31
C GLU A 41 8.70 4.13 15.80
N ALA A 42 9.55 3.62 16.70
CA ALA A 42 10.83 3.01 16.35
C ALA A 42 10.70 1.65 15.66
N ASP A 43 9.52 1.01 15.74
CA ASP A 43 9.25 -0.27 15.07
C ASP A 43 8.83 -0.09 13.60
N LEU A 44 8.71 1.15 13.14
CA LEU A 44 8.33 1.45 11.75
C LEU A 44 9.52 1.31 10.81
N ASP A 45 9.24 0.77 9.63
CA ASP A 45 10.18 0.75 8.52
C ASP A 45 10.54 2.20 8.13
N THR A 46 11.80 2.43 7.78
CA THR A 46 12.32 3.75 7.36
C THR A 46 12.66 3.75 5.87
N CYS A 47 12.54 4.92 5.25
CA CYS A 47 12.99 5.11 3.88
C CYS A 47 14.52 4.98 3.81
N SER A 48 15.04 4.08 2.98
CA SER A 48 16.48 3.95 2.77
C SER A 48 17.14 5.18 2.14
N SER A 49 16.36 6.04 1.47
CA SER A 49 16.86 7.24 0.79
C SER A 49 16.92 8.47 1.71
N CYS A 50 15.97 8.63 2.63
CA CYS A 50 15.86 9.86 3.45
C CYS A 50 15.58 9.62 4.95
N GLY A 51 15.48 8.37 5.41
CA GLY A 51 15.24 8.01 6.81
C GLY A 51 13.80 8.23 7.31
N SER A 52 12.91 8.82 6.52
CA SER A 52 11.53 9.10 6.93
C SER A 52 10.72 7.81 7.16
N VAL A 53 9.87 7.82 8.20
CA VAL A 53 8.87 6.78 8.48
C VAL A 53 7.52 7.01 7.78
N ALA A 54 7.40 8.10 7.01
CA ALA A 54 6.19 8.44 6.26
C ALA A 54 6.03 7.56 5.02
N LEU A 55 5.92 6.26 5.25
CA LEU A 55 5.81 5.22 4.23
C LEU A 55 4.35 4.78 4.05
N ILE A 56 4.00 4.44 2.80
CA ILE A 56 2.73 3.84 2.42
C ILE A 56 3.02 2.52 1.71
N CYS A 57 2.28 1.46 2.04
CA CYS A 57 2.32 0.19 1.30
C CYS A 57 1.04 -0.01 0.49
N ARG A 58 1.15 -0.17 -0.83
CA ARG A 58 0.04 -0.38 -1.78
C ARG A 58 0.47 -1.30 -2.90
N LEU A 59 -0.39 -2.27 -3.24
CA LEU A 59 -0.19 -3.16 -4.41
C LEU A 59 1.19 -3.84 -4.50
N GLY A 60 1.82 -4.14 -3.36
CA GLY A 60 3.14 -4.76 -3.32
C GLY A 60 4.31 -3.77 -3.46
N GLU A 61 4.05 -2.47 -3.40
CA GLU A 61 5.06 -1.42 -3.36
C GLU A 61 5.00 -0.64 -2.05
N VAL A 62 6.16 -0.16 -1.62
CA VAL A 62 6.33 0.78 -0.51
C VAL A 62 6.84 2.10 -1.06
N GLU A 63 6.06 3.16 -0.88
CA GLU A 63 6.36 4.53 -1.30
C GLU A 63 6.65 5.41 -0.09
N CYS A 64 7.72 6.21 -0.16
CA CYS A 64 8.02 7.25 0.81
C CYS A 64 7.35 8.57 0.43
N ARG A 65 6.41 9.05 1.25
CA ARG A 65 5.74 10.34 1.02
C ARG A 65 6.63 11.56 1.18
N SER A 66 7.78 11.43 1.84
CA SER A 66 8.69 12.55 2.10
C SER A 66 9.61 12.84 0.91
N CYS A 67 10.11 11.81 0.21
CA CYS A 67 11.06 11.98 -0.90
C CYS A 67 10.60 11.36 -2.22
N GLY A 68 9.49 10.62 -2.24
CA GLY A 68 8.96 9.97 -3.44
C GLY A 68 9.67 8.67 -3.84
N SER A 69 10.66 8.19 -3.07
CA SER A 69 11.30 6.90 -3.36
C SER A 69 10.27 5.76 -3.25
N VAL A 70 10.22 4.91 -4.28
CA VAL A 70 9.37 3.72 -4.36
C VAL A 70 10.26 2.48 -4.40
N ARG A 71 9.87 1.44 -3.66
CA ARG A 71 10.51 0.13 -3.71
C ARG A 71 9.46 -0.97 -3.69
N LEU A 72 9.79 -2.15 -4.21
CA LEU A 72 8.96 -3.32 -3.99
C LEU A 72 8.92 -3.65 -2.49
N ALA A 73 7.73 -4.00 -2.02
CA ALA A 73 7.53 -4.56 -0.71
C ALA A 73 8.19 -5.94 -0.66
N ARG A 74 8.92 -6.25 0.39
CA ARG A 74 9.48 -7.60 0.61
C ARG A 74 8.37 -8.53 1.09
N GLY A 75 7.41 -8.84 0.23
CA GLY A 75 6.42 -9.87 0.50
C GLY A 75 7.06 -11.25 0.49
N ASP A 76 6.49 -12.19 1.25
CA ASP A 76 6.58 -13.60 0.88
C ASP A 76 6.13 -13.66 -0.59
N GLY A 77 7.02 -14.05 -1.50
CA GLY A 77 6.93 -13.88 -2.95
C GLY A 77 5.79 -14.62 -3.65
N ARG A 78 4.64 -14.80 -3.00
CA ARG A 78 3.38 -15.22 -3.58
C ARG A 78 2.77 -14.03 -4.33
N LEU A 79 3.49 -13.60 -5.37
CA LEU A 79 2.84 -13.06 -6.56
C LEU A 79 1.78 -14.09 -6.92
N VAL A 80 0.52 -13.78 -6.66
CA VAL A 80 -0.56 -14.57 -7.25
C VAL A 80 -0.42 -14.29 -8.73
N ALA A 81 0.20 -15.23 -9.45
CA ALA A 81 0.22 -15.16 -10.89
C ALA A 81 -1.23 -15.02 -11.32
N SER A 82 -1.59 -13.85 -11.85
CA SER A 82 -2.87 -13.64 -12.51
C SER A 82 -2.85 -14.45 -13.79
N HIS A 83 -3.01 -15.76 -13.65
CA HIS A 83 -3.25 -16.65 -14.76
C HIS A 83 -4.75 -16.57 -15.02
N ALA A 84 -5.12 -15.79 -16.04
CA ALA A 84 -6.43 -15.88 -16.66
C ALA A 84 -6.24 -16.65 -17.97
N PRO A 85 -6.32 -18.00 -17.95
CA PRO A 85 -6.21 -18.79 -19.17
C PRO A 85 -7.29 -18.36 -20.15
N GLY A 86 -6.94 -18.12 -21.41
CA GLY A 86 -7.89 -17.70 -22.45
C GLY A 86 -8.13 -16.20 -22.57
N LEU A 87 -7.61 -15.36 -21.66
CA LEU A 87 -7.73 -13.90 -21.78
C LEU A 87 -7.10 -13.36 -23.07
N ALA A 88 -5.99 -13.96 -23.51
CA ALA A 88 -5.33 -13.58 -24.76
C ALA A 88 -6.26 -13.81 -25.97
N ASP A 89 -6.92 -14.97 -26.04
CA ASP A 89 -7.85 -15.32 -27.12
C ASP A 89 -9.09 -14.41 -27.12
N GLU A 90 -9.60 -14.07 -25.94
CA GLU A 90 -10.72 -13.13 -25.79
C GLU A 90 -10.35 -11.72 -26.26
N VAL A 91 -9.15 -11.23 -25.92
CA VAL A 91 -8.64 -9.93 -26.35
C VAL A 91 -8.43 -9.92 -27.87
N GLU A 92 -7.85 -10.98 -28.44
CA GLU A 92 -7.66 -11.09 -29.89
C GLU A 92 -9.00 -11.06 -30.64
N ALA A 93 -10.00 -11.82 -30.19
CA ALA A 93 -11.34 -11.82 -30.78
C ALA A 93 -12.03 -10.44 -30.68
N ALA A 94 -11.83 -9.73 -29.57
CA ALA A 94 -12.36 -8.38 -29.38
C ALA A 94 -11.69 -7.37 -30.33
N LEU A 95 -10.36 -7.39 -30.44
CA LEU A 95 -9.61 -6.53 -31.36
C LEU A 95 -10.01 -6.79 -32.82
N ALA A 96 -10.17 -8.05 -33.22
CA ALA A 96 -10.62 -8.40 -34.56
C ALA A 96 -12.00 -7.82 -34.90
N ARG A 97 -12.94 -7.76 -33.94
CA ARG A 97 -14.26 -7.15 -34.14
C ARG A 97 -14.19 -5.63 -34.29
N VAL A 98 -13.32 -4.97 -33.54
CA VAL A 98 -13.16 -3.49 -33.59
C VAL A 98 -12.46 -3.08 -34.88
N LEU A 99 -11.36 -3.75 -35.24
CA LEU A 99 -10.54 -3.40 -36.41
C LEU A 99 -11.24 -3.72 -37.74
N ARG A 100 -12.10 -4.74 -37.79
CA ARG A 100 -12.94 -5.04 -38.97
C ARG A 100 -14.12 -4.08 -39.16
N ARG A 101 -14.39 -3.20 -38.18
CA ARG A 101 -15.46 -2.19 -38.25
C ARG A 101 -14.96 -0.82 -38.71
N VAL A 102 -13.69 -0.68 -39.10
CA VAL A 102 -13.18 0.56 -39.71
C VAL A 102 -13.65 0.59 -41.18
N PRO A 103 -14.54 1.52 -41.58
CA PRO A 103 -14.91 1.73 -42.98
C PRO A 103 -13.74 2.28 -43.80
#